data_AF-A0A8T5L7M1-F1
#
_entry.id   AF-A0A8T5L7M1-F1
#
_cell.length_a   1.000
_cell.length_b   1.000
_cell.length_c   1.000
_cell.angle_alpha   90.00
_cell.angle_beta   90.00
_cell.angle_gamma   90.00
#
_symmetry.space_group_name_H-M   'P 1'
#
loop_
_entity.id
_entity.type
_entity.pdbx_description
1 polymer ?
#
loop_
_entity_poly.entity_id
_entity_poly.type
_entity_poly.pdbx_seq_one_letter_code
_entity_poly.pdbx_strand_id
1 'polypeptide(L)'
;MQYKRLAELYEDLDSTTKRLEKIDILSKFLYLLHEDDKDVLYLLMGDIYPEYNEKRNGISNQLAIKAISKATGTETISVTKEWKALGDLGKVAEKLTKIKKQSTLTSHILTTEKVLIN
;
A
#
# COMPACT_ATOMS: atom_id res chain seq x y z
N MET A 1 8.77 -10.49 4.75
CA MET A 1 7.97 -11.00 3.61
C MET A 1 7.93 -10.01 2.43
N GLN A 2 7.64 -10.45 1.19
CA GLN A 2 7.37 -9.54 0.06
C GLN A 2 6.07 -8.75 0.27
N TYR A 3 6.11 -7.42 0.10
CA TYR A 3 4.93 -6.56 0.27
C TYR A 3 3.80 -6.89 -0.72
N LYS A 4 4.15 -7.46 -1.88
CA LYS A 4 3.19 -7.96 -2.87
C LYS A 4 2.15 -8.92 -2.28
N ARG A 5 2.54 -9.84 -1.39
CA ARG A 5 1.62 -10.79 -0.76
C ARG A 5 0.53 -10.11 0.07
N LEU A 6 0.91 -9.01 0.75
CA LEU A 6 -0.03 -8.22 1.54
C LEU A 6 -1.00 -7.44 0.64
N ALA A 7 -0.51 -6.90 -0.47
CA ALA A 7 -1.36 -6.25 -1.47
C ALA A 7 -2.38 -7.23 -2.10
N GLU A 8 -1.94 -8.45 -2.43
CA GLU A 8 -2.83 -9.51 -2.93
C GLU A 8 -3.91 -9.89 -1.90
N LEU A 9 -3.53 -9.99 -0.62
CA LEU A 9 -4.51 -10.21 0.45
C LEU A 9 -5.58 -9.11 0.50
N TYR A 10 -5.20 -7.84 0.36
CA TYR A 10 -6.17 -6.74 0.39
C TYR A 10 -7.15 -6.81 -0.78
N GLU A 11 -6.69 -7.22 -1.97
CA GLU A 11 -7.56 -7.45 -3.13
C GLU A 11 -8.53 -8.60 -2.87
N ASP A 12 -8.04 -9.71 -2.32
CA ASP A 12 -8.88 -10.86 -1.96
C ASP A 12 -9.95 -10.47 -0.92
N LEU A 13 -9.59 -9.63 0.06
CA LEU A 13 -10.52 -9.12 1.08
C LEU A 13 -11.54 -8.12 0.55
N ASP A 14 -11.20 -7.35 -0.49
CA ASP A 14 -12.12 -6.42 -1.16
C ASP A 14 -13.06 -7.14 -2.13
N SER A 15 -12.65 -8.30 -2.65
CA SER A 15 -13.45 -9.11 -3.58
C SER A 15 -14.74 -9.68 -2.99
N THR A 16 -14.87 -9.72 -1.66
CA THR A 16 -16.05 -10.25 -0.95
C THR A 16 -16.53 -9.30 0.14
N THR A 17 -17.84 -9.27 0.36
CA THR A 17 -18.46 -8.55 1.50
C THR A 17 -18.80 -9.49 2.66
N LYS A 18 -18.67 -10.81 2.48
CA LYS A 18 -19.11 -11.81 3.46
C LYS A 18 -18.08 -11.96 4.58
N ARG A 19 -18.54 -11.77 5.82
CA ARG A 19 -17.71 -11.85 7.02
C ARG A 19 -16.97 -13.18 7.15
N LEU A 20 -17.64 -14.32 6.92
CA LEU A 20 -17.03 -15.64 7.06
C LEU A 20 -15.92 -15.89 6.02
N GLU A 21 -16.12 -15.42 4.78
CA GLU A 21 -15.08 -15.52 3.74
C GLU A 21 -13.88 -14.64 4.08
N LYS A 22 -14.09 -13.42 4.59
CA LYS A 22 -12.98 -12.57 5.07
C LYS A 22 -12.19 -13.23 6.21
N ILE A 23 -12.88 -13.89 7.14
CA ILE A 23 -12.24 -14.64 8.24
C ILE A 23 -11.39 -15.79 7.68
N ASP A 24 -11.93 -16.55 6.72
CA ASP A 24 -11.20 -17.65 6.07
C ASP A 24 -9.93 -17.16 5.36
N ILE A 25 -10.05 -16.10 4.54
CA ILE A 25 -8.92 -15.45 3.84
C ILE A 25 -7.84 -15.00 4.85
N LEU A 26 -8.23 -14.25 5.89
CA LEU A 26 -7.31 -13.78 6.91
C LEU A 26 -6.64 -14.93 7.68
N SER A 27 -7.40 -15.96 8.05
CA SER A 27 -6.87 -17.09 8.84
C SER A 27 -5.77 -17.83 8.07
N LYS A 28 -5.98 -18.06 6.77
CA LYS A 28 -4.99 -18.67 5.88
C LYS A 28 -3.74 -17.82 5.76
N PHE A 29 -3.89 -16.51 5.63
CA PHE A 29 -2.77 -15.58 5.58
C PHE A 29 -1.97 -15.58 6.88
N LEU A 30 -2.63 -15.47 8.03
CA LEU A 30 -1.98 -15.44 9.35
C LEU A 30 -1.21 -16.74 9.64
N TYR A 31 -1.70 -17.89 9.17
CA TYR A 31 -1.01 -19.17 9.31
C TYR A 31 0.33 -19.22 8.55
N LEU A 32 0.50 -18.40 7.50
CA LEU A 32 1.73 -18.32 6.71
C LEU A 32 2.77 -17.35 7.28
N LEU A 33 2.42 -16.57 8.30
CA LEU A 33 3.34 -15.60 8.90
C LEU A 33 4.31 -16.29 9.86
N HIS A 34 5.57 -15.87 9.79
CA HIS A 34 6.60 -16.24 10.76
C HIS A 34 6.79 -15.12 11.80
N GLU A 35 7.47 -15.40 12.91
CA GLU A 35 7.80 -14.41 13.94
C GLU A 35 8.48 -13.16 13.37
N ASP A 36 9.33 -13.33 12.36
CA ASP A 36 10.03 -12.24 11.68
C ASP A 36 9.07 -11.30 10.90
N ASP A 37 7.85 -11.76 10.60
CA ASP A 37 6.82 -10.99 9.90
C ASP A 37 5.79 -10.33 10.83
N LYS A 38 5.98 -10.39 12.16
CA LYS A 38 5.00 -9.90 13.15
C LYS A 38 4.55 -8.45 12.92
N ASP A 39 5.43 -7.58 12.42
CA ASP A 39 5.11 -6.16 12.22
C ASP A 39 4.12 -5.93 11.07
N VAL A 40 3.90 -6.95 10.22
CA VAL A 40 2.83 -6.96 9.20
C VAL A 40 1.45 -6.81 9.84
N LEU A 41 1.27 -7.23 11.10
CA LEU A 41 0.02 -7.07 11.82
C LEU A 41 -0.40 -5.60 11.94
N TYR A 42 0.54 -4.67 12.06
CA TYR A 42 0.23 -3.23 12.06
C TYR A 42 -0.33 -2.80 10.71
N LEU A 43 0.32 -3.22 9.62
CA LEU A 43 -0.14 -2.90 8.26
C LEU A 43 -1.52 -3.50 7.99
N LEU A 44 -1.82 -4.70 8.48
CA LEU A 44 -3.16 -5.31 8.37
C LEU A 44 -4.24 -4.48 9.06
N MET A 45 -3.91 -3.82 10.16
CA MET A 45 -4.83 -2.90 10.86
C MET A 45 -4.93 -1.52 10.18
N GLY A 46 -4.12 -1.26 9.14
CA GLY A 46 -4.08 0.01 8.44
C GLY A 46 -3.11 1.03 9.05
N ASP A 47 -2.24 0.60 9.98
CA ASP A 47 -1.28 1.44 10.67
C ASP A 47 0.17 1.01 10.42
N ILE A 48 1.12 1.89 10.72
CA ILE A 48 2.56 1.60 10.65
C ILE A 48 3.20 1.46 12.04
N TYR A 49 2.45 1.79 13.10
CA TYR A 49 2.90 1.71 14.49
C TYR A 49 1.81 1.09 15.36
N PRO A 50 2.17 0.44 16.49
CA PRO A 50 1.19 0.06 17.50
C PRO A 50 0.46 1.27 18.08
N GLU A 51 -0.78 1.06 18.54
CA GLU A 51 -1.67 2.13 19.05
C GLU A 51 -1.10 2.90 20.25
N TYR A 52 -0.30 2.25 21.10
CA TYR A 52 0.36 2.91 22.24
C TYR A 52 1.51 3.84 21.83
N ASN A 53 1.88 3.86 20.55
CA ASN A 53 2.96 4.69 20.04
C ASN A 53 2.41 6.05 19.61
N GLU A 54 2.99 7.14 20.13
CA GLU A 54 2.54 8.51 19.81
C GLU A 54 2.92 8.97 18.39
N LYS A 55 3.76 8.21 17.67
CA LYS A 55 4.18 8.54 16.30
C LYS A 55 3.01 8.42 15.32
N ARG A 56 2.91 9.38 14.39
CA ARG A 56 1.94 9.37 13.29
C ARG A 56 2.62 9.43 11.93
N ASN A 57 2.00 8.80 10.92
CA ASN A 57 2.37 8.95 9.51
C ASN A 57 1.95 10.35 9.03
N GLY A 58 2.80 11.36 9.19
CA GLY A 58 2.55 12.77 8.83
C GLY A 58 2.38 13.06 7.32
N ILE A 59 1.76 12.15 6.57
CA ILE A 59 1.56 12.21 5.12
C ILE A 59 0.20 12.86 4.83
N SER A 60 0.24 14.06 4.27
CA SER A 60 -0.97 14.71 3.72
C SER A 60 -1.25 14.22 2.30
N ASN A 61 -2.49 14.40 1.82
CA ASN A 61 -2.87 14.13 0.43
C ASN A 61 -1.98 14.88 -0.57
N GLN A 62 -1.57 16.12 -0.26
CA GLN A 62 -0.65 16.89 -1.10
C GLN A 62 0.75 16.26 -1.17
N LEU A 63 1.24 15.71 -0.06
CA LEU A 63 2.53 15.02 -0.03
C LEU A 63 2.46 13.70 -0.81
N ALA A 64 1.36 12.96 -0.68
CA ALA A 64 1.08 11.76 -1.47
C ALA A 64 1.07 12.05 -2.98
N ILE A 65 0.38 13.12 -3.42
CA ILE A 65 0.35 13.55 -4.83
C ILE A 65 1.77 13.85 -5.34
N LYS A 66 2.59 14.57 -4.57
CA LYS A 66 3.99 14.85 -4.92
C LYS A 66 4.82 13.57 -5.02
N ALA A 67 4.62 12.61 -4.12
CA ALA A 67 5.31 11.33 -4.13
C ALA A 67 4.94 10.50 -5.38
N ILE A 68 3.65 10.39 -5.71
CA ILE A 68 3.16 9.69 -6.91
C ILE A 68 3.70 10.35 -8.18
N SER A 69 3.66 11.68 -8.26
CA SER A 69 4.21 12.45 -9.36
C SER A 69 5.70 12.13 -9.57
N LYS A 70 6.50 12.17 -8.51
CA LYS A 70 7.93 11.86 -8.54
C LYS A 70 8.20 10.40 -8.92
N ALA A 71 7.42 9.44 -8.40
CA ALA A 71 7.64 8.02 -8.65
C ALA A 71 7.24 7.60 -10.08
N THR A 72 6.23 8.24 -10.67
CA THR A 72 5.67 7.87 -11.99
C THR A 72 6.22 8.72 -13.15
N GLY A 73 6.87 9.85 -12.85
CA GLY A 73 7.28 10.85 -13.83
C GLY A 73 6.12 11.66 -14.42
N THR A 74 4.97 11.69 -13.72
CA THR A 74 3.76 12.40 -14.14
C THR A 74 3.68 13.74 -13.42
N GLU A 75 3.25 14.80 -14.10
CA GLU A 75 3.06 16.11 -13.45
C GLU A 75 1.98 16.07 -12.35
N THR A 76 2.20 16.79 -11.25
CA THR A 76 1.27 16.86 -10.10
C THR A 76 -0.14 17.32 -10.49
N ILE A 77 -0.26 18.20 -11.48
CA ILE A 77 -1.55 18.67 -12.02
C ILE A 77 -2.32 17.50 -12.64
N SER A 78 -1.63 16.63 -13.38
CA SER A 78 -2.24 15.44 -13.99
C SER A 78 -2.66 14.43 -12.93
N VAL A 79 -1.83 14.19 -11.91
CA VAL A 79 -2.20 13.33 -10.76
C VAL A 79 -3.46 13.86 -10.07
N THR A 80 -3.54 15.17 -9.86
CA THR A 80 -4.70 15.81 -9.21
C THR A 80 -5.95 15.71 -10.08
N LYS A 81 -5.82 15.83 -11.40
CA LYS A 81 -6.93 15.65 -12.35
C LYS A 81 -7.48 14.23 -12.32
N GLU A 82 -6.60 13.23 -12.33
CA GLU A 82 -6.98 11.82 -12.20
C GLU A 82 -7.64 11.55 -10.85
N TRP A 83 -7.12 12.12 -9.76
CA TRP A 83 -7.74 11.97 -8.44
C TRP A 83 -9.14 12.56 -8.37
N LYS A 84 -9.38 13.73 -8.99
CA LYS A 84 -10.73 14.30 -9.10
C LYS A 84 -11.69 13.41 -9.90
N ALA A 85 -11.19 12.64 -10.86
CA ALA A 85 -12.01 11.76 -11.69
C ALA A 85 -12.30 10.40 -11.01
N LEU A 86 -11.28 9.80 -10.36
CA LEU A 86 -11.37 8.48 -9.73
C LEU A 86 -11.87 8.52 -8.28
N GLY A 87 -11.69 9.63 -7.57
CA GLY A 87 -12.05 9.80 -6.16
C GLY A 87 -11.08 9.13 -5.16
N ASP A 88 -10.14 8.32 -5.63
CA ASP A 88 -9.25 7.48 -4.81
C ASP A 88 -7.79 7.65 -5.22
N LEU A 89 -6.92 8.08 -4.29
CA LEU A 89 -5.49 8.29 -4.56
C LEU A 89 -4.72 6.98 -4.75
N GLY A 90 -5.14 5.90 -4.09
CA GLY A 90 -4.54 4.57 -4.26
C GLY A 90 -4.76 4.03 -5.67
N LYS A 91 -6.00 4.14 -6.19
CA LYS A 91 -6.31 3.77 -7.59
C LYS A 91 -5.59 4.64 -8.61
N VAL A 92 -5.42 5.94 -8.31
CA VAL A 92 -4.60 6.83 -9.15
C VAL A 92 -3.14 6.37 -9.16
N ALA A 93 -2.57 6.04 -8.01
CA ALA A 93 -1.20 5.54 -7.90
C ALA A 93 -1.02 4.23 -8.67
N GLU A 94 -1.96 3.29 -8.54
CA GLU A 94 -1.96 2.02 -9.28
C GLU A 94 -1.98 2.26 -10.80
N LYS A 95 -2.93 3.08 -11.28
CA LYS A 95 -3.07 3.42 -12.70
C LYS A 95 -1.81 4.05 -13.26
N LEU A 96 -1.27 5.08 -12.60
CA LEU A 96 -0.11 5.81 -13.09
C LEU A 96 1.19 5.01 -13.01
N THR A 97 1.30 4.08 -12.06
CA THR A 97 2.45 3.18 -11.95
C THR A 97 2.51 2.20 -13.13
N LYS A 98 1.37 1.73 -13.65
CA LYS A 98 1.30 0.85 -14.83
C LYS A 98 1.81 1.52 -16.11
N ILE A 99 1.60 2.83 -16.25
CA ILE A 99 1.97 3.62 -17.44
C ILE A 99 3.19 4.53 -17.20
N LYS A 100 4.02 4.22 -16.20
CA LYS A 100 5.13 5.09 -15.78
C LYS A 100 5.95 5.57 -16.98
N LYS A 101 6.17 6.88 -17.07
CA LYS A 101 6.90 7.48 -18.20
C LYS A 101 8.41 7.39 -18.03
N GLN A 102 8.87 7.25 -16.79
CA GLN A 102 10.28 7.24 -16.43
C GLN A 102 10.67 5.87 -15.86
N SER A 103 11.70 5.24 -16.46
CA SER A 103 12.30 4.02 -15.90
C SER A 103 13.35 4.39 -14.86
N THR A 104 13.35 3.69 -13.73
CA THR A 104 14.44 3.75 -12.76
C THR A 104 15.63 2.94 -13.25
N LEU A 105 16.85 3.38 -12.92
CA LEU A 105 18.09 2.66 -13.26
C LEU A 105 18.16 1.28 -12.59
N THR A 106 17.60 1.17 -11.38
CA THR A 106 17.51 -0.08 -10.62
C THR A 106 16.08 -0.32 -10.14
N SER A 107 15.74 -1.59 -9.94
CA SER A 107 14.51 -2.03 -9.30
C SER A 107 14.85 -3.00 -8.18
N HIS A 108 14.08 -2.94 -7.11
CA HIS A 108 14.21 -3.84 -5.97
C HIS A 108 12.82 -4.35 -5.62
N ILE A 109 12.75 -5.61 -5.19
CA ILE A 109 11.53 -6.18 -4.63
C ILE A 109 11.24 -5.46 -3.31
N LEU A 110 10.01 -4.95 -3.15
CA LEU A 110 9.59 -4.28 -1.93
C LEU A 110 9.22 -5.32 -0.87
N THR A 111 9.82 -5.20 0.31
CA THR A 111 9.53 -6.05 1.48
C THR A 111 8.74 -5.26 2.52
N THR A 112 8.01 -5.98 3.38
CA THR A 112 7.23 -5.39 4.49
C THR A 112 8.12 -4.62 5.47
N GLU A 113 9.28 -5.20 5.82
CA GLU A 113 10.31 -4.56 6.64
C GLU A 113 10.76 -3.21 6.04
N LYS A 114 11.04 -3.17 4.73
CA LYS A 114 11.46 -1.94 4.05
C LYS A 114 10.36 -0.87 4.05
N VAL A 115 9.09 -1.25 4.07
CA VAL A 115 7.97 -0.29 4.17
C VAL A 115 7.89 0.33 5.57
N LEU A 116 8.21 -0.45 6.61
CA LEU A 116 8.10 -0.02 8.01
C LEU A 116 9.33 0.74 8.52
N ILE A 117 10.53 0.39 8.06
CA ILE A 117 11.81 0.93 8.57
C ILE A 117 12.30 2.17 7.78
N ASN A 118 11.79 2.39 6.56
CA ASN A 118 12.25 3.44 5.63
C ASN A 118 12.27 4.86 6.22
#